data_AF-A0A1Q5I612-F1
#
_entry.id   AF-A0A1Q5I612-F1
#
_cell.length_a   1.000
_cell.length_b   1.000
_cell.length_c   1.000
_cell.angle_alpha   90.00
_cell.angle_beta   90.00
_cell.angle_gamma   90.00
#
_symmetry.space_group_name_H-M   'P 1'
#
loop_
_entity.id
_entity.type
_entity.pdbx_description
1 polymer ?
#
loop_
_entity_poly.entity_id
_entity_poly.type
_entity_poly.pdbx_seq_one_letter_code
_entity_poly.pdbx_strand_id
1 'polypeptide(L)'
;MIANRRPRPASDDRELRLWKVGRALTITFAAAVLVAGGIFYGLVYLLDFQEIDTTKKLDAKTLFDLVKLSFGVVAGAGALVALVVAYRRQRVDEAGAHREATRLHTERFSQAVEQLGSDSPAVQLGGVHALAGLADDAPDNNLRQTCIDVLCAYLQLPFTPDPGNDPAHQQEHHRYLALRKVRHTILRLIGDHYRRPQGTHRSWQGCDLDLTDVIIDGPIDFSGATFSDGAVSFRGATFSSGMVSFQGAMFSGGRVSFYGATFSGGAMDFDDATFSDGTVSFQDATFSGGMVGFGSVMFSGGLVSFGRVTFSGGAVSFYDATFSGGRVFFSIATFSGGMVGFDHATFSGSTVSFQGATFSGGRVRFNDATFSSDMVGFNDATFSGGTVSFNGATGVPPHELLAAVGTPVPATVELPGIWLSPDPQPQEG
;
A
#
# COMPACT_ATOMS: atom_id res chain seq x y z
N MET A 1 -29.91 30.64 -5.45
CA MET A 1 -29.96 30.43 -6.92
C MET A 1 -29.85 28.95 -7.20
N ILE A 2 -30.96 28.31 -7.59
CA ILE A 2 -31.07 26.87 -7.83
C ILE A 2 -30.74 26.63 -9.31
N ALA A 3 -29.60 25.97 -9.58
CA ALA A 3 -29.22 25.58 -10.93
C ALA A 3 -29.79 24.18 -11.24
N ASN A 4 -30.79 24.19 -12.12
CA ASN A 4 -31.56 23.05 -12.59
C ASN A 4 -30.68 22.17 -13.52
N ARG A 5 -30.15 21.02 -13.04
CA ARG A 5 -29.50 20.02 -13.91
C ARG A 5 -30.55 19.03 -14.41
N ARG A 6 -30.90 19.15 -15.70
CA ARG A 6 -31.67 18.13 -16.43
C ARG A 6 -30.91 16.80 -16.48
N PRO A 7 -31.59 15.64 -16.37
CA PRO A 7 -30.97 14.35 -16.64
C PRO A 7 -30.71 14.18 -18.15
N ARG A 8 -29.50 13.75 -18.52
CA ARG A 8 -29.18 13.27 -19.87
C ARG A 8 -29.89 11.92 -20.09
N PRO A 9 -30.58 11.70 -21.22
CA PRO A 9 -31.08 10.37 -21.56
C PRO A 9 -29.89 9.48 -21.98
N ALA A 10 -29.60 8.46 -21.19
CA ALA A 10 -28.53 7.49 -21.45
C ALA A 10 -29.11 6.14 -21.90
N SER A 11 -30.09 6.15 -22.81
CA SER A 11 -30.73 4.92 -23.32
C SER A 11 -30.80 4.78 -24.83
N ASP A 12 -30.43 5.80 -25.64
CA ASP A 12 -30.56 5.71 -27.10
C ASP A 12 -29.27 5.27 -27.83
N ASP A 13 -28.08 5.54 -27.28
CA ASP A 13 -26.83 5.28 -28.01
C ASP A 13 -26.45 3.79 -28.10
N ARG A 14 -26.97 2.95 -27.18
CA ARG A 14 -26.68 1.51 -27.16
C ARG A 14 -27.58 0.73 -28.13
N GLU A 15 -28.85 1.12 -28.26
CA GLU A 15 -29.76 0.57 -29.27
C GLU A 15 -29.39 1.03 -30.69
N LEU A 16 -29.00 2.30 -30.85
CA LEU A 16 -28.53 2.82 -32.15
C LEU A 16 -27.26 2.10 -32.63
N ARG A 17 -26.35 1.70 -31.74
CA ARG A 17 -25.14 0.92 -32.11
C ARG A 17 -25.46 -0.53 -32.48
N LEU A 18 -26.38 -1.19 -31.79
CA LEU A 18 -26.79 -2.57 -32.12
C LEU A 18 -27.57 -2.63 -33.43
N TRP A 19 -28.47 -1.66 -33.67
CA TRP A 19 -29.23 -1.55 -34.92
C TRP A 19 -28.35 -1.24 -36.13
N LYS A 20 -27.35 -0.36 -35.97
CA LYS A 20 -26.36 -0.06 -37.02
C LYS A 20 -25.52 -1.27 -37.39
N VAL A 21 -25.15 -2.11 -36.41
CA VAL A 21 -24.35 -3.33 -36.68
C VAL A 21 -25.21 -4.44 -37.27
N GLY A 22 -26.45 -4.64 -36.80
CA GLY A 22 -27.39 -5.58 -37.42
C GLY A 22 -27.67 -5.20 -38.87
N ARG A 23 -27.92 -3.92 -39.13
CA ARG A 23 -28.03 -3.37 -40.49
C ARG A 23 -26.75 -3.60 -41.29
N ALA A 24 -25.58 -3.30 -40.73
CA ALA A 24 -24.30 -3.54 -41.41
C ALA A 24 -24.17 -5.01 -41.81
N LEU A 25 -24.43 -5.97 -40.92
CA LEU A 25 -24.32 -7.40 -41.20
C LEU A 25 -25.33 -7.87 -42.26
N THR A 26 -26.58 -7.39 -42.19
CA THR A 26 -27.59 -7.65 -43.22
C THR A 26 -27.22 -7.02 -44.56
N ILE A 27 -26.61 -5.83 -44.56
CA ILE A 27 -26.15 -5.13 -45.76
C ILE A 27 -24.95 -5.86 -46.35
N THR A 28 -23.98 -6.29 -45.54
CA THR A 28 -22.81 -7.03 -46.03
C THR A 28 -23.22 -8.39 -46.60
N PHE A 29 -24.17 -9.07 -45.95
CA PHE A 29 -24.73 -10.34 -46.46
C PHE A 29 -25.52 -10.12 -47.76
N ALA A 30 -26.42 -9.14 -47.79
CA ALA A 30 -27.18 -8.80 -49.00
C ALA A 30 -26.27 -8.36 -50.14
N ALA A 31 -25.23 -7.57 -49.86
CA ALA A 31 -24.22 -7.15 -50.83
C ALA A 31 -23.42 -8.36 -51.35
N ALA A 32 -23.02 -9.29 -50.48
CA ALA A 32 -22.34 -10.51 -50.91
C ALA A 32 -23.23 -11.38 -51.81
N VAL A 33 -24.52 -11.51 -51.49
CA VAL A 33 -25.51 -12.22 -52.33
C VAL A 33 -25.72 -11.51 -53.67
N LEU A 34 -25.84 -10.19 -53.68
CA LEU A 34 -26.00 -9.39 -54.89
C LEU A 34 -24.77 -9.43 -55.79
N VAL A 35 -23.56 -9.39 -55.22
CA VAL A 35 -22.31 -9.56 -55.97
C VAL A 35 -22.22 -10.95 -56.57
N ALA A 36 -22.55 -12.00 -55.81
CA ALA A 36 -22.58 -13.37 -56.33
C ALA A 36 -23.62 -13.54 -57.45
N GLY A 37 -24.83 -13.00 -57.28
CA GLY A 37 -25.89 -13.01 -58.29
C GLY A 37 -25.52 -12.18 -59.53
N GLY A 38 -24.85 -11.05 -59.34
CA GLY A 38 -24.38 -10.18 -60.42
C GLY A 38 -23.23 -10.81 -61.22
N ILE A 39 -22.30 -11.50 -60.56
CA ILE A 39 -21.25 -12.28 -61.25
C ILE A 39 -21.89 -13.41 -62.06
N PHE A 40 -22.87 -14.13 -61.48
CA PHE A 40 -23.59 -15.19 -62.17
C PHE A 40 -24.36 -14.67 -63.39
N TYR A 41 -25.11 -13.57 -63.23
CA TYR A 41 -25.86 -12.95 -64.32
C TYR A 41 -24.94 -12.36 -65.39
N GLY A 42 -23.86 -11.68 -64.99
CA GLY A 42 -22.86 -11.13 -65.89
C GLY A 42 -22.16 -12.22 -66.72
N LEU A 43 -21.87 -13.39 -66.11
CA LEU A 43 -21.36 -14.56 -66.84
C LEU A 43 -22.35 -15.07 -67.88
N VAL A 44 -23.64 -15.17 -67.53
CA VAL A 44 -24.70 -15.59 -68.47
C VAL A 44 -24.85 -14.58 -69.60
N TYR A 45 -24.83 -13.28 -69.30
CA TYR A 45 -24.96 -12.22 -70.28
C TYR A 45 -23.73 -12.10 -71.20
N LEU A 46 -22.53 -12.30 -70.67
CA LEU A 46 -21.28 -12.25 -71.45
C LEU A 46 -21.13 -13.49 -72.35
N LEU A 47 -21.70 -14.64 -71.95
CA LEU A 47 -21.90 -15.82 -72.79
C LEU A 47 -22.96 -15.61 -73.89
N ASP A 48 -23.92 -14.69 -73.69
CA ASP A 48 -24.96 -14.34 -74.67
C ASP A 48 -24.47 -13.27 -75.66
N PHE A 49 -23.55 -12.40 -75.25
CA PHE A 49 -23.04 -11.28 -76.07
C PHE A 49 -21.82 -11.60 -76.95
N GLN A 50 -21.00 -12.58 -76.55
CA GLN A 50 -20.08 -13.19 -77.50
C GLN A 50 -20.84 -14.29 -78.23
N GLU A 51 -21.15 -14.12 -79.52
CA GLU A 51 -21.51 -15.22 -80.44
C GLU A 51 -20.33 -16.22 -80.52
N ILE A 52 -20.06 -16.92 -79.42
CA ILE A 52 -19.19 -18.08 -79.38
C ILE A 52 -20.03 -19.20 -79.97
N ASP A 53 -19.70 -19.53 -81.20
CA ASP A 53 -20.11 -20.73 -81.94
C ASP A 53 -20.54 -21.85 -80.97
N THR A 54 -21.85 -22.14 -80.95
CA THR A 54 -22.52 -23.03 -80.01
C THR A 54 -22.21 -24.50 -80.31
N THR A 55 -20.92 -24.84 -80.40
CA THR A 55 -20.37 -26.20 -80.49
C THR A 55 -19.16 -26.41 -79.58
N LYS A 56 -18.99 -25.60 -78.53
CA LYS A 56 -18.36 -26.05 -77.28
C LYS A 56 -19.36 -25.92 -76.15
N LYS A 57 -20.11 -27.01 -75.91
CA LYS A 57 -20.86 -27.22 -74.67
C LYS A 57 -19.95 -26.81 -73.52
N LEU A 58 -20.41 -25.91 -72.65
CA LEU A 58 -19.77 -25.66 -71.36
C LEU A 58 -19.44 -27.04 -70.75
N ASP A 59 -18.15 -27.33 -70.63
CA ASP A 59 -17.70 -28.62 -70.13
C ASP A 59 -18.30 -28.79 -68.74
N ALA A 60 -18.90 -29.95 -68.46
CA ALA A 60 -19.56 -30.22 -67.18
C ALA A 60 -18.61 -29.95 -66.00
N LYS A 61 -17.31 -30.08 -66.25
CA LYS A 61 -16.22 -29.71 -65.34
C LYS A 61 -16.22 -28.24 -64.94
N THR A 62 -16.38 -27.31 -65.88
CA THR A 62 -16.35 -25.86 -65.61
C THR A 62 -17.56 -25.40 -64.80
N LEU A 63 -18.75 -25.92 -65.11
CA LEU A 63 -19.96 -25.68 -64.31
C LEU A 63 -19.83 -26.21 -62.88
N PHE A 64 -19.23 -27.40 -62.74
CA PHE A 64 -18.98 -28.02 -61.44
C PHE A 64 -17.97 -27.22 -60.60
N ASP A 65 -16.89 -26.73 -61.21
CA ASP A 65 -15.88 -25.91 -60.54
C ASP A 65 -16.47 -24.56 -60.08
N LEU A 66 -17.36 -23.95 -60.88
CA LEU A 66 -18.05 -22.72 -60.51
C LEU A 66 -18.99 -22.91 -59.31
N VAL A 67 -19.74 -24.02 -59.29
CA VAL A 67 -20.61 -24.39 -58.17
C VAL A 67 -19.79 -24.66 -56.90
N LYS A 68 -18.65 -25.35 -57.01
CA LYS A 68 -17.74 -25.55 -55.87
C LYS A 68 -17.23 -24.23 -55.31
N LEU A 69 -16.84 -23.29 -56.17
CA LEU A 69 -16.35 -21.98 -55.76
C LEU A 69 -17.44 -21.17 -55.04
N SER A 70 -18.67 -21.18 -55.55
CA SER A 70 -19.80 -20.49 -54.90
C SER A 70 -20.15 -21.13 -53.55
N PHE A 71 -20.17 -22.46 -53.46
CA PHE A 71 -20.33 -23.17 -52.17
C PHE A 71 -19.21 -22.82 -51.18
N GLY A 72 -17.96 -22.75 -51.65
CA GLY A 72 -16.82 -22.36 -50.82
C GLY A 72 -16.94 -20.95 -50.24
N VAL A 73 -17.38 -19.98 -51.07
CA VAL A 73 -17.59 -18.59 -50.63
C VAL A 73 -18.75 -18.49 -49.64
N VAL A 74 -19.88 -19.16 -49.90
CA VAL A 74 -21.05 -19.15 -48.99
C VAL A 74 -20.71 -19.85 -47.67
N ALA A 75 -20.04 -20.99 -47.71
CA ALA A 75 -19.59 -21.70 -46.51
C ALA A 75 -18.59 -20.86 -45.70
N GLY A 76 -17.63 -20.20 -46.37
CA GLY A 76 -16.67 -19.30 -45.72
C GLY A 76 -17.35 -18.10 -45.06
N ALA A 77 -18.31 -17.47 -45.73
CA ALA A 77 -19.09 -16.38 -45.16
C ALA A 77 -19.93 -16.84 -43.96
N GLY A 78 -20.59 -18.01 -44.06
CA GLY A 78 -21.35 -18.61 -42.97
C GLY A 78 -20.47 -18.93 -41.75
N ALA A 79 -19.28 -19.49 -41.97
CA ALA A 79 -18.31 -19.77 -40.90
C ALA A 79 -17.85 -18.48 -40.19
N LEU A 80 -17.59 -17.40 -40.94
CA LEU A 80 -17.18 -16.12 -40.38
C LEU A 80 -18.30 -15.47 -39.55
N VAL A 81 -19.55 -15.54 -40.02
CA VAL A 81 -20.72 -15.08 -39.23
C VAL A 81 -20.87 -15.90 -37.95
N ALA A 82 -20.76 -17.22 -38.03
CA ALA A 82 -20.84 -18.10 -36.86
C ALA A 82 -19.75 -17.77 -35.83
N LEU A 83 -18.51 -17.54 -36.28
CA LEU A 83 -17.39 -17.13 -35.41
C LEU A 83 -17.69 -15.79 -34.71
N VAL A 84 -18.18 -14.79 -35.45
CA VAL A 84 -18.50 -13.46 -34.89
C VAL A 84 -19.64 -13.56 -33.86
N VAL A 85 -20.66 -14.38 -34.13
CA VAL A 85 -21.77 -14.60 -33.20
C VAL A 85 -21.28 -15.33 -31.95
N ALA A 86 -20.47 -16.37 -32.08
CA ALA A 86 -19.87 -17.09 -30.95
C ALA A 86 -19.02 -16.16 -30.08
N TYR A 87 -18.14 -15.36 -30.69
CA TYR A 87 -17.32 -14.37 -29.99
C TYR A 87 -18.16 -13.32 -29.26
N ARG A 88 -19.22 -12.79 -29.91
CA ARG A 88 -20.10 -11.80 -29.28
C ARG A 88 -20.89 -12.39 -28.12
N ARG A 89 -21.40 -13.61 -28.29
CA ARG A 89 -22.12 -14.33 -27.23
C ARG A 89 -21.20 -14.54 -26.03
N GLN A 90 -19.99 -15.03 -26.26
CA GLN A 90 -18.97 -15.17 -25.22
C GLN A 90 -18.70 -13.83 -24.50
N ARG A 91 -18.50 -12.73 -25.23
CA ARG A 91 -18.28 -11.40 -24.63
C ARG A 91 -19.47 -10.89 -23.82
N VAL A 92 -20.69 -11.15 -24.26
CA VAL A 92 -21.91 -10.78 -23.53
C VAL A 92 -22.06 -11.61 -22.27
N ASP A 93 -21.77 -12.91 -22.35
CA ASP A 93 -21.84 -13.85 -21.22
C ASP A 93 -20.77 -13.51 -20.17
N GLU A 94 -19.51 -13.25 -20.58
CA GLU A 94 -18.43 -12.78 -19.70
C GLU A 94 -18.81 -11.46 -18.99
N ALA A 95 -19.33 -10.49 -19.75
CA ALA A 95 -19.79 -9.22 -19.19
C ALA A 95 -21.03 -9.38 -18.30
N GLY A 96 -21.86 -10.39 -18.55
CA GLY A 96 -23.00 -10.78 -17.72
C GLY A 96 -22.54 -11.34 -16.38
N ALA A 97 -21.64 -12.31 -16.41
CA ALA A 97 -21.07 -12.94 -15.22
C ALA A 97 -20.35 -11.93 -14.32
N HIS A 98 -19.57 -10.99 -14.89
CA HIS A 98 -18.95 -9.92 -14.10
C HIS A 98 -19.98 -9.02 -13.41
N ARG A 99 -21.03 -8.57 -14.12
CA ARG A 99 -22.08 -7.75 -13.51
C ARG A 99 -22.81 -8.48 -12.38
N GLU A 100 -23.06 -9.78 -12.54
CA GLU A 100 -23.71 -10.60 -11.52
C GLU A 100 -22.82 -10.77 -10.30
N ALA A 101 -21.52 -11.05 -10.49
CA ALA A 101 -20.55 -11.13 -9.41
C ALA A 101 -20.47 -9.80 -8.62
N THR A 102 -20.40 -8.65 -9.31
CA THR A 102 -20.43 -7.34 -8.67
C THR A 102 -21.74 -7.11 -7.91
N ARG A 103 -22.90 -7.46 -8.48
CA ARG A 103 -24.20 -7.30 -7.82
C ARG A 103 -24.29 -8.12 -6.53
N LEU A 104 -23.92 -9.40 -6.59
CA LEU A 104 -23.91 -10.30 -5.44
C LEU A 104 -22.92 -9.81 -4.36
N HIS A 105 -21.77 -9.29 -4.78
CA HIS A 105 -20.81 -8.68 -3.88
C HIS A 105 -21.41 -7.45 -3.17
N THR A 106 -22.04 -6.51 -3.90
CA THR A 106 -22.70 -5.34 -3.29
C THR A 106 -23.81 -5.70 -2.32
N GLU A 107 -24.60 -6.75 -2.62
CA GLU A 107 -25.67 -7.23 -1.74
C GLU A 107 -25.10 -7.79 -0.42
N ARG A 108 -24.12 -8.69 -0.50
CA ARG A 108 -23.45 -9.25 0.68
C ARG A 108 -22.69 -8.18 1.47
N PHE A 109 -22.07 -7.23 0.77
CA PHE A 109 -21.41 -6.09 1.38
C PHE A 109 -22.38 -5.27 2.23
N SER A 110 -23.55 -4.92 1.68
CA SER A 110 -24.57 -4.17 2.42
C SER A 110 -25.02 -4.90 3.68
N GLN A 111 -25.22 -6.22 3.59
CA GLN A 111 -25.56 -7.07 4.74
C GLN A 111 -24.43 -7.13 5.79
N ALA A 112 -23.17 -7.23 5.36
CA ALA A 112 -22.03 -7.28 6.28
C ALA A 112 -21.83 -5.95 7.02
N VAL A 113 -22.03 -4.82 6.32
CA VAL A 113 -22.03 -3.48 6.92
C VAL A 113 -23.15 -3.32 7.94
N GLU A 114 -24.37 -3.79 7.63
CA GLU A 114 -25.50 -3.78 8.57
C GLU A 114 -25.20 -4.58 9.84
N GLN A 115 -24.58 -5.76 9.69
CA GLN A 115 -24.15 -6.58 10.84
C GLN A 115 -23.07 -5.88 11.67
N LEU A 116 -22.09 -5.23 11.03
CA LEU A 116 -21.06 -4.45 11.71
C LEU A 116 -21.63 -3.24 12.46
N GLY A 117 -22.71 -2.64 11.96
CA GLY A 117 -23.44 -1.54 12.59
C GLY A 117 -24.40 -1.95 13.70
N SER A 118 -24.54 -3.26 13.99
CA SER A 118 -25.45 -3.75 15.04
C SER A 118 -25.02 -3.32 16.45
N ASP A 119 -25.97 -3.15 17.36
CA ASP A 119 -25.70 -2.94 18.80
C ASP A 119 -25.16 -4.19 19.51
N SER A 120 -25.23 -5.37 18.87
CA SER A 120 -24.76 -6.64 19.43
C SER A 120 -23.31 -6.93 19.02
N PRO A 121 -22.35 -6.97 19.96
CA PRO A 121 -20.95 -7.26 19.64
C PRO A 121 -20.75 -8.63 18.95
N ALA A 122 -21.61 -9.61 19.23
CA ALA A 122 -21.58 -10.91 18.56
C ALA A 122 -21.96 -10.80 17.07
N VAL A 123 -22.95 -9.97 16.74
CA VAL A 123 -23.36 -9.70 15.35
C VAL A 123 -22.29 -8.87 14.66
N GLN A 124 -21.69 -7.89 15.35
CA GLN A 124 -20.57 -7.10 14.83
C GLN A 124 -19.38 -7.99 14.44
N LEU A 125 -19.01 -8.98 15.27
CA LEU A 125 -17.96 -9.95 14.95
C LEU A 125 -18.29 -10.76 13.67
N GLY A 126 -19.55 -11.13 13.48
CA GLY A 126 -20.02 -11.74 12.24
C GLY A 126 -19.82 -10.82 11.03
N GLY A 127 -20.21 -9.55 11.16
CA GLY A 127 -20.01 -8.52 10.14
C GLY A 127 -18.53 -8.29 9.80
N VAL A 128 -17.65 -8.23 10.79
CA VAL A 128 -16.19 -8.11 10.59
C VAL A 128 -15.65 -9.27 9.75
N HIS A 129 -15.98 -10.51 10.10
CA HIS A 129 -15.53 -11.67 9.35
C HIS A 129 -16.14 -11.74 7.95
N ALA A 130 -17.40 -11.34 7.79
CA ALA A 130 -18.06 -11.25 6.49
C ALA A 130 -17.39 -10.20 5.58
N LEU A 131 -17.05 -9.02 6.12
CA LEU A 131 -16.32 -7.97 5.37
C LEU A 131 -14.91 -8.41 4.98
N ALA A 132 -14.18 -9.07 5.88
CA ALA A 132 -12.85 -9.61 5.54
C ALA A 132 -12.93 -10.67 4.44
N GLY A 133 -13.91 -11.58 4.50
CA GLY A 133 -14.16 -12.55 3.44
C GLY A 133 -14.59 -11.91 2.12
N LEU A 134 -15.37 -10.83 2.16
CA LEU A 134 -15.72 -10.06 0.97
C LEU A 134 -14.51 -9.37 0.35
N ALA A 135 -13.60 -8.83 1.17
CA ALA A 135 -12.35 -8.23 0.69
C ALA A 135 -11.49 -9.26 -0.05
N ASP A 136 -11.43 -10.50 0.46
CA ASP A 136 -10.74 -11.62 -0.18
C ASP A 136 -11.37 -11.95 -1.55
N ASP A 137 -12.68 -12.16 -1.57
CA ASP A 137 -13.45 -12.59 -2.74
C ASP A 137 -13.87 -11.43 -3.67
N ALA A 138 -13.30 -10.24 -3.50
CA ALA A 138 -13.68 -9.05 -4.25
C ALA A 138 -13.45 -9.21 -5.76
N PRO A 139 -14.42 -8.85 -6.63
CA PRO A 139 -14.26 -8.92 -8.09
C PRO A 139 -13.15 -8.02 -8.64
N ASP A 140 -12.85 -6.91 -7.96
CA ASP A 140 -11.80 -5.96 -8.31
C ASP A 140 -11.18 -5.32 -7.06
N ASN A 141 -10.03 -4.65 -7.25
CA ASN A 141 -9.28 -4.05 -6.16
C ASN A 141 -10.01 -2.88 -5.47
N ASN A 142 -10.92 -2.19 -6.17
CA ASN A 142 -11.66 -1.06 -5.58
C ASN A 142 -12.69 -1.56 -4.57
N LEU A 143 -13.36 -2.68 -4.88
CA LEU A 143 -14.29 -3.32 -3.97
C LEU A 143 -13.58 -3.94 -2.76
N ARG A 144 -12.38 -4.51 -2.97
CA ARG A 144 -11.50 -4.92 -1.86
C ARG A 144 -11.17 -3.76 -0.95
N GLN A 145 -10.68 -2.66 -1.53
CA GLN A 145 -10.32 -1.44 -0.79
C GLN A 145 -11.53 -0.92 0.01
N THR A 146 -12.72 -0.89 -0.60
CA THR A 146 -13.95 -0.46 0.08
C THR A 146 -14.25 -1.30 1.34
N CYS A 147 -14.03 -2.61 1.31
CA CYS A 147 -14.21 -3.48 2.48
C CYS A 147 -13.19 -3.15 3.59
N ILE A 148 -11.93 -2.91 3.21
CA ILE A 148 -10.85 -2.53 4.12
C ILE A 148 -11.14 -1.15 4.73
N ASP A 149 -11.61 -0.19 3.93
CA ASP A 149 -11.95 1.17 4.36
C ASP A 149 -13.07 1.15 5.40
N VAL A 150 -14.08 0.28 5.26
CA VAL A 150 -15.15 0.15 6.27
C VAL A 150 -14.61 -0.40 7.59
N LEU A 151 -13.71 -1.39 7.54
CA LEU A 151 -13.07 -1.93 8.74
C LEU A 151 -12.21 -0.86 9.43
N CYS A 152 -11.49 -0.06 8.66
CA CYS A 152 -10.72 1.08 9.14
C CYS A 152 -11.63 2.15 9.76
N ALA A 153 -12.70 2.54 9.07
CA ALA A 153 -13.67 3.52 9.55
C ALA A 153 -14.31 3.10 10.87
N TYR A 154 -14.60 1.80 11.06
CA TYR A 154 -15.07 1.28 12.35
C TYR A 154 -14.02 1.47 13.46
N LEU A 155 -12.73 1.23 13.17
CA LEU A 155 -11.65 1.47 14.14
C LEU A 155 -11.46 2.96 14.48
N GLN A 156 -11.82 3.86 13.58
CA GLN A 156 -11.77 5.31 13.79
C GLN A 156 -12.94 5.85 14.63
N LEU A 157 -13.99 5.05 14.88
CA LEU A 157 -15.08 5.46 15.77
C LEU A 157 -14.56 5.73 17.19
N PRO A 158 -15.15 6.71 17.91
CA PRO A 158 -14.75 7.03 19.28
C PRO A 158 -14.69 5.79 20.16
N PHE A 159 -13.53 5.54 20.76
CA PHE A 159 -13.30 4.42 21.66
C PHE A 159 -13.10 4.96 23.08
N THR A 160 -14.11 4.76 23.92
CA THR A 160 -14.07 5.21 25.31
C THR A 160 -12.99 4.44 26.09
N PRO A 161 -12.19 5.11 26.94
CA PRO A 161 -11.22 4.46 27.79
C PRO A 161 -11.84 3.38 28.70
N ASP A 162 -11.02 2.45 29.17
CA ASP A 162 -11.46 1.44 30.14
C ASP A 162 -12.02 2.12 31.41
N PRO A 163 -13.29 1.89 31.79
CA PRO A 163 -13.87 2.45 33.00
C PRO A 163 -13.29 1.84 34.30
N GLY A 164 -12.43 0.83 34.18
CA GLY A 164 -11.80 0.13 35.30
C GLY A 164 -12.72 -0.92 35.93
N ASN A 165 -12.30 -1.42 37.09
CA ASN A 165 -12.91 -2.58 37.76
C ASN A 165 -13.91 -2.19 38.88
N ASP A 166 -14.36 -0.93 38.92
CA ASP A 166 -15.36 -0.49 39.90
C ASP A 166 -16.69 -1.23 39.65
N PRO A 167 -17.26 -1.94 40.65
CA PRO A 167 -18.56 -2.59 40.52
C PRO A 167 -19.69 -1.66 40.03
N ALA A 168 -19.61 -0.36 40.31
CA ALA A 168 -20.57 0.63 39.82
C ALA A 168 -20.60 0.76 38.28
N HIS A 169 -19.47 0.46 37.61
CA HIS A 169 -19.32 0.56 36.16
C HIS A 169 -19.31 -0.82 35.47
N GLN A 170 -19.72 -1.89 36.14
CA GLN A 170 -19.60 -3.26 35.62
C GLN A 170 -20.23 -3.43 34.22
N GLN A 171 -21.42 -2.85 33.99
CA GLN A 171 -22.09 -2.94 32.69
C GLN A 171 -21.33 -2.18 31.59
N GLU A 172 -20.77 -1.03 31.90
CA GLU A 172 -19.96 -0.23 30.98
C GLU A 172 -18.64 -0.94 30.68
N HIS A 173 -18.00 -1.52 31.69
CA HIS A 173 -16.79 -2.33 31.54
C HIS A 173 -17.03 -3.56 30.65
N HIS A 174 -18.14 -4.29 30.83
CA HIS A 174 -18.51 -5.40 29.94
C HIS A 174 -18.73 -4.95 28.50
N ARG A 175 -19.38 -3.79 28.28
CA ARG A 175 -19.57 -3.22 26.94
C ARG A 175 -18.23 -2.82 26.31
N TYR A 176 -17.36 -2.17 27.09
CA TYR A 176 -16.00 -1.80 26.69
C TYR A 176 -15.22 -3.05 26.23
N LEU A 177 -15.17 -4.11 27.03
CA LEU A 177 -14.48 -5.35 26.70
C LEU A 177 -15.03 -6.00 25.42
N ALA A 178 -16.35 -5.98 25.22
CA ALA A 178 -16.97 -6.56 24.04
C ALA A 178 -16.63 -5.77 22.77
N LEU A 179 -16.70 -4.43 22.80
CA LEU A 179 -16.29 -3.58 21.68
C LEU A 179 -14.79 -3.67 21.41
N ARG A 180 -13.97 -3.69 22.46
CA ARG A 180 -12.53 -3.94 22.38
C ARG A 180 -12.22 -5.25 21.65
N LYS A 181 -12.99 -6.31 21.91
CA LYS A 181 -12.84 -7.59 21.22
C LYS A 181 -13.14 -7.50 19.72
N VAL A 182 -14.15 -6.72 19.32
CA VAL A 182 -14.45 -6.46 17.89
C VAL A 182 -13.27 -5.74 17.23
N ARG A 183 -12.79 -4.65 17.84
CA ARG A 183 -11.64 -3.89 17.35
C ARG A 183 -10.37 -4.73 17.21
N HIS A 184 -10.04 -5.52 18.23
CA HIS A 184 -8.89 -6.45 18.19
C HIS A 184 -9.04 -7.51 17.11
N THR A 185 -10.27 -7.94 16.82
CA THR A 185 -10.51 -8.88 15.73
C THR A 185 -10.20 -8.24 14.38
N ILE A 186 -10.60 -6.98 14.18
CA ILE A 186 -10.28 -6.23 12.95
C ILE A 186 -8.76 -6.07 12.80
N LEU A 187 -8.08 -5.59 13.84
CA LEU A 187 -6.62 -5.41 13.86
C LEU A 187 -5.86 -6.71 13.56
N ARG A 188 -6.31 -7.83 14.17
CA ARG A 188 -5.74 -9.15 13.92
C ARG A 188 -5.93 -9.59 12.47
N LEU A 189 -7.13 -9.41 11.90
CA LEU A 189 -7.40 -9.77 10.51
C LEU A 189 -6.53 -8.95 9.55
N ILE A 190 -6.43 -7.64 9.76
CA ILE A 190 -5.53 -6.77 8.98
C ILE A 190 -4.09 -7.34 8.98
N GLY A 191 -3.53 -7.64 10.16
CA GLY A 191 -2.20 -8.26 10.25
C GLY A 191 -2.12 -9.62 9.55
N ASP A 192 -3.09 -10.51 9.78
CA ASP A 192 -3.16 -11.84 9.15
C ASP A 192 -3.15 -11.77 7.62
N HIS A 193 -3.82 -10.78 7.02
CA HIS A 193 -3.88 -10.59 5.58
C HIS A 193 -2.62 -9.91 5.01
N TYR A 194 -1.99 -8.99 5.75
CA TYR A 194 -0.73 -8.38 5.33
C TYR A 194 0.46 -9.36 5.41
N ARG A 195 0.46 -10.34 6.32
CA ARG A 195 1.49 -11.38 6.35
C ARG A 195 1.41 -12.38 5.18
N ARG A 196 0.32 -12.35 4.42
CA ARG A 196 0.22 -13.19 3.21
C ARG A 196 1.15 -12.64 2.13
N PRO A 197 1.93 -13.50 1.45
CA PRO A 197 2.82 -13.06 0.38
C PRO A 197 2.08 -12.22 -0.66
N GLN A 198 2.74 -11.16 -1.14
CA GLN A 198 2.21 -10.26 -2.16
C GLN A 198 1.74 -11.04 -3.39
N GLY A 199 0.63 -10.60 -4.00
CA GLY A 199 0.07 -11.22 -5.20
C GLY A 199 -0.73 -12.50 -4.95
N THR A 200 -0.75 -13.02 -3.72
CA THR A 200 -1.70 -14.08 -3.35
C THR A 200 -3.12 -13.51 -3.25
N HIS A 201 -4.13 -14.33 -3.59
CA HIS A 201 -5.51 -13.89 -3.70
C HIS A 201 -6.05 -13.18 -2.43
N ARG A 202 -5.62 -13.61 -1.24
CA ARG A 202 -6.05 -13.07 0.07
C ARG A 202 -5.08 -12.05 0.68
N SER A 203 -4.03 -11.66 -0.03
CA SER A 203 -3.10 -10.65 0.47
C SER A 203 -3.73 -9.27 0.37
N TRP A 204 -3.58 -8.50 1.44
CA TRP A 204 -3.95 -7.07 1.47
C TRP A 204 -2.73 -6.16 1.31
N GLN A 205 -1.55 -6.72 1.03
CA GLN A 205 -0.38 -5.91 0.66
C GLN A 205 -0.69 -5.14 -0.65
N GLY A 206 -0.40 -3.84 -0.65
CA GLY A 206 -0.74 -2.92 -1.75
C GLY A 206 -2.09 -2.22 -1.62
N CYS A 207 -2.91 -2.57 -0.61
CA CYS A 207 -4.09 -1.79 -0.24
C CYS A 207 -3.70 -0.63 0.68
N ASP A 208 -4.51 0.43 0.66
CA ASP A 208 -4.40 1.53 1.62
C ASP A 208 -4.95 1.08 2.98
N LEU A 209 -4.27 1.44 4.06
CA LEU A 209 -4.67 1.16 5.44
C LEU A 209 -4.69 2.46 6.23
N ASP A 210 -5.88 2.99 6.50
CA ASP A 210 -6.05 4.25 7.22
C ASP A 210 -6.47 4.03 8.68
N LEU A 211 -5.50 4.05 9.57
CA LEU A 211 -5.65 3.97 11.02
C LEU A 211 -5.40 5.33 11.68
N THR A 212 -5.75 6.42 10.99
CA THR A 212 -5.66 7.78 11.52
C THR A 212 -6.49 7.94 12.79
N ASP A 213 -5.91 8.56 13.83
CA ASP A 213 -6.50 8.84 15.14
C ASP A 213 -7.02 7.60 15.90
N VAL A 214 -6.61 6.39 15.49
CA VAL A 214 -7.00 5.13 16.13
C VAL A 214 -6.22 4.91 17.43
N ILE A 215 -6.92 4.52 18.50
CA ILE A 215 -6.28 3.96 19.70
C ILE A 215 -5.98 2.48 19.44
N ILE A 216 -4.69 2.14 19.44
CA ILE A 216 -4.15 0.79 19.31
C ILE A 216 -3.70 0.33 20.70
N ASP A 217 -4.41 -0.66 21.22
CA ASP A 217 -4.22 -1.23 22.55
C ASP A 217 -4.10 -2.77 22.52
N GLY A 218 -3.96 -3.32 21.31
CA GLY A 218 -3.82 -4.74 21.02
C GLY A 218 -2.77 -4.97 19.93
N PRO A 219 -2.34 -6.23 19.72
CA PRO A 219 -1.27 -6.52 18.78
C PRO A 219 -1.73 -6.37 17.32
N ILE A 220 -0.82 -5.91 16.48
CA ILE A 220 -0.92 -5.95 15.02
C ILE A 220 0.41 -6.48 14.52
N ASP A 221 0.40 -7.44 13.59
CA ASP A 221 1.63 -8.07 13.17
C ASP A 221 1.71 -8.14 11.65
N PHE A 222 2.61 -7.32 11.12
CA PHE A 222 3.01 -7.14 9.73
C PHE A 222 4.38 -7.78 9.44
N SER A 223 4.83 -8.73 10.26
CA SER A 223 6.16 -9.34 10.10
C SER A 223 6.32 -9.95 8.71
N GLY A 224 7.45 -9.66 8.06
CA GLY A 224 7.76 -10.11 6.70
C GLY A 224 6.89 -9.51 5.60
N ALA A 225 6.02 -8.53 5.89
CA ALA A 225 5.20 -7.89 4.88
C ALA A 225 6.03 -6.99 3.94
N THR A 226 5.58 -6.83 2.69
CA THR A 226 6.18 -5.90 1.74
C THR A 226 5.27 -4.68 1.54
N PHE A 227 5.81 -3.50 1.81
CA PHE A 227 5.20 -2.19 1.61
C PHE A 227 5.81 -1.54 0.36
N SER A 228 5.39 -2.01 -0.82
CA SER A 228 5.83 -1.50 -2.12
C SER A 228 4.85 -0.54 -2.77
N ASP A 229 3.56 -0.63 -2.41
CA ASP A 229 2.47 0.22 -2.86
C ASP A 229 1.42 0.32 -1.74
N GLY A 230 0.44 1.21 -1.90
CA GLY A 230 -0.53 1.54 -0.86
C GLY A 230 0.08 2.36 0.27
N ALA A 231 -0.73 3.22 0.88
CA ALA A 231 -0.37 4.03 2.02
C ALA A 231 -0.87 3.40 3.32
N VAL A 232 0.01 3.29 4.31
CA VAL A 232 -0.38 2.92 5.68
C VAL A 232 -0.27 4.14 6.58
N SER A 233 -1.40 4.62 7.07
CA SER A 233 -1.48 5.80 7.94
C SER A 233 -1.82 5.41 9.37
N PHE A 234 -0.95 5.78 10.29
CA PHE A 234 -1.17 5.83 11.74
C PHE A 234 -1.12 7.28 12.23
N ARG A 235 -1.50 8.24 11.37
CA ARG A 235 -1.44 9.66 11.71
C ARG A 235 -2.27 9.94 12.96
N GLY A 236 -1.70 10.59 13.98
CA GLY A 236 -2.40 10.88 15.23
C GLY A 236 -2.81 9.65 16.06
N ALA A 237 -2.47 8.44 15.63
CA ALA A 237 -2.82 7.21 16.34
C ALA A 237 -2.13 7.15 17.71
N THR A 238 -2.76 6.48 18.68
CA THR A 238 -2.20 6.30 20.03
C THR A 238 -1.93 4.83 20.30
N PHE A 239 -0.65 4.49 20.51
CA PHE A 239 -0.16 3.15 20.86
C PHE A 239 -0.03 3.05 22.38
N SER A 240 -1.14 2.65 23.02
CA SER A 240 -1.28 2.64 24.47
C SER A 240 -0.80 1.33 25.11
N SER A 241 -0.93 0.21 24.41
CA SER A 241 -0.44 -1.11 24.79
C SER A 241 -0.39 -2.06 23.60
N GLY A 242 0.18 -3.25 23.79
CA GLY A 242 0.32 -4.23 22.71
C GLY A 242 1.55 -3.97 21.85
N MET A 243 1.81 -4.91 20.94
CA MET A 243 2.96 -4.88 20.04
C MET A 243 2.50 -4.71 18.59
N VAL A 244 3.06 -3.71 17.90
CA VAL A 244 2.93 -3.59 16.45
C VAL A 244 4.24 -4.04 15.81
N SER A 245 4.25 -5.23 15.23
CA SER A 245 5.45 -5.81 14.62
C SER A 245 5.50 -5.54 13.12
N PHE A 246 6.65 -5.06 12.67
CA PHE A 246 7.12 -4.97 11.29
C PHE A 246 8.43 -5.76 11.14
N GLN A 247 8.67 -6.75 12.01
CA GLN A 247 9.91 -7.51 12.00
C GLN A 247 10.16 -8.12 10.61
N GLY A 248 11.35 -7.90 10.05
CA GLY A 248 11.72 -8.38 8.71
C GLY A 248 10.87 -7.83 7.56
N ALA A 249 10.09 -6.78 7.78
CA ALA A 249 9.29 -6.16 6.71
C ALA A 249 10.18 -5.41 5.71
N MET A 250 9.73 -5.34 4.46
CA MET A 250 10.41 -4.62 3.38
C MET A 250 9.63 -3.39 2.97
N PHE A 251 10.26 -2.22 3.02
CA PHE A 251 9.74 -0.94 2.55
C PHE A 251 10.45 -0.58 1.24
N SER A 252 9.74 -0.68 0.12
CA SER A 252 10.29 -0.59 -1.25
C SER A 252 9.38 0.21 -2.20
N GLY A 253 8.84 1.33 -1.72
CA GLY A 253 8.05 2.30 -2.50
C GLY A 253 6.82 2.83 -1.75
N GLY A 254 6.31 2.06 -0.79
CA GLY A 254 5.16 2.43 0.03
C GLY A 254 5.43 3.59 0.99
N ARG A 255 4.34 4.20 1.47
CA ARG A 255 4.39 5.26 2.50
C ARG A 255 3.79 4.74 3.79
N VAL A 256 4.55 4.81 4.89
CA VAL A 256 4.04 4.57 6.23
C VAL A 256 4.16 5.83 7.08
N SER A 257 3.04 6.33 7.60
CA SER A 257 3.00 7.61 8.31
C SER A 257 2.53 7.44 9.74
N PHE A 258 3.39 7.74 10.70
CA PHE A 258 3.13 7.90 12.13
C PHE A 258 3.12 9.39 12.53
N TYR A 259 2.78 10.27 11.59
CA TYR A 259 2.77 11.72 11.83
C TYR A 259 1.90 12.08 13.06
N GLY A 260 2.49 12.73 14.06
CA GLY A 260 1.78 13.12 15.27
C GLY A 260 1.29 11.96 16.15
N ALA A 261 1.75 10.73 15.90
CA ALA A 261 1.35 9.57 16.69
C ALA A 261 1.93 9.61 18.12
N THR A 262 1.23 9.01 19.07
CA THR A 262 1.66 8.93 20.48
C THR A 262 1.94 7.49 20.87
N PHE A 263 3.13 7.24 21.42
CA PHE A 263 3.56 5.96 21.99
C PHE A 263 3.69 6.14 23.49
N SER A 264 2.73 5.62 24.25
CA SER A 264 2.64 5.78 25.71
C SER A 264 2.78 4.48 26.50
N GLY A 265 2.72 3.32 25.83
CA GLY A 265 2.98 2.03 26.46
C GLY A 265 3.08 0.84 25.48
N GLY A 266 2.63 1.01 24.23
CA GLY A 266 2.83 0.01 23.18
C GLY A 266 4.30 -0.17 22.79
N ALA A 267 4.62 -1.36 22.29
CA ALA A 267 5.90 -1.65 21.66
C ALA A 267 5.74 -1.66 20.14
N MET A 268 6.76 -1.22 19.43
CA MET A 268 6.82 -1.30 17.98
C MET A 268 8.16 -1.88 17.57
N ASP A 269 8.12 -2.85 16.68
CA ASP A 269 9.29 -3.66 16.34
C ASP A 269 9.53 -3.58 14.83
N PHE A 270 10.65 -2.98 14.43
CA PHE A 270 11.14 -2.95 13.04
C PHE A 270 12.45 -3.74 12.92
N ASP A 271 12.72 -4.66 13.84
CA ASP A 271 13.96 -5.41 13.82
C ASP A 271 14.06 -6.22 12.51
N ASP A 272 15.26 -6.29 11.95
CA ASP A 272 15.58 -6.92 10.66
C ASP A 272 14.83 -6.32 9.43
N ALA A 273 14.11 -5.20 9.60
CA ALA A 273 13.41 -4.57 8.47
C ALA A 273 14.39 -3.94 7.45
N THR A 274 13.95 -3.85 6.20
CA THR A 274 14.74 -3.24 5.12
C THR A 274 14.00 -2.06 4.50
N PHE A 275 14.67 -0.92 4.39
CA PHE A 275 14.21 0.30 3.74
C PHE A 275 15.09 0.59 2.53
N SER A 276 14.59 0.27 1.33
CA SER A 276 15.35 0.40 0.07
C SER A 276 14.82 1.52 -0.81
N ASP A 277 13.51 1.75 -0.80
CA ASP A 277 12.83 2.88 -1.43
C ASP A 277 11.49 3.08 -0.71
N GLY A 278 10.95 4.29 -0.63
CA GLY A 278 9.76 4.56 0.18
C GLY A 278 10.02 5.42 1.40
N THR A 279 8.93 5.79 2.09
CA THR A 279 8.96 6.84 3.11
C THR A 279 8.29 6.37 4.39
N VAL A 280 9.03 6.47 5.51
CA VAL A 280 8.48 6.30 6.85
C VAL A 280 8.63 7.60 7.64
N SER A 281 7.53 8.13 8.16
CA SER A 281 7.52 9.41 8.89
C SER A 281 6.97 9.25 10.29
N PHE A 282 7.79 9.57 11.29
CA PHE A 282 7.46 9.77 12.70
C PHE A 282 7.46 11.27 13.06
N GLN A 283 7.30 12.14 12.07
CA GLN A 283 7.35 13.59 12.31
C GLN A 283 6.26 14.01 13.31
N ASP A 284 6.62 14.86 14.28
CA ASP A 284 5.77 15.30 15.40
C ASP A 284 5.26 14.18 16.32
N ALA A 285 5.78 12.95 16.20
CA ALA A 285 5.40 11.87 17.09
C ALA A 285 5.95 12.08 18.52
N THR A 286 5.27 11.51 19.51
CA THR A 286 5.68 11.56 20.92
C THR A 286 5.88 10.17 21.48
N PHE A 287 7.05 9.91 22.05
CA PHE A 287 7.42 8.69 22.76
C PHE A 287 7.55 9.00 24.25
N SER A 288 6.54 8.61 25.02
CA SER A 288 6.41 8.92 26.46
C SER A 288 6.48 7.67 27.35
N GLY A 289 6.21 6.50 26.78
CA GLY A 289 6.34 5.18 27.39
C GLY A 289 6.15 4.14 26.28
N GLY A 290 6.85 3.01 26.32
CA GLY A 290 6.90 2.06 25.21
C GLY A 290 8.28 1.96 24.57
N MET A 291 8.46 0.97 23.70
CA MET A 291 9.73 0.63 23.08
C MET A 291 9.59 0.65 21.56
N VAL A 292 10.55 1.25 20.86
CA VAL A 292 10.67 1.09 19.40
C VAL A 292 12.00 0.45 19.06
N GLY A 293 11.95 -0.76 18.52
CA GLY A 293 13.09 -1.50 17.99
C GLY A 293 13.29 -1.21 16.52
N PHE A 294 14.54 -0.97 16.15
CA PHE A 294 15.10 -0.93 14.79
C PHE A 294 16.43 -1.72 14.79
N GLY A 295 16.49 -2.82 15.54
CA GLY A 295 17.65 -3.68 15.65
C GLY A 295 17.99 -4.34 14.31
N SER A 296 19.26 -4.34 13.92
CA SER A 296 19.72 -4.95 12.65
C SER A 296 19.00 -4.44 11.39
N VAL A 297 18.35 -3.27 11.48
CA VAL A 297 17.62 -2.68 10.36
C VAL A 297 18.60 -2.25 9.26
N MET A 298 18.19 -2.37 8.00
CA MET A 298 18.97 -1.88 6.86
C MET A 298 18.28 -0.71 6.17
N PHE A 299 18.86 0.48 6.26
CA PHE A 299 18.51 1.65 5.46
C PHE A 299 19.49 1.76 4.28
N SER A 300 19.10 1.21 3.12
CA SER A 300 19.88 1.28 1.88
C SER A 300 19.35 2.33 0.91
N GLY A 301 18.17 2.91 1.19
CA GLY A 301 17.55 3.99 0.43
C GLY A 301 16.32 4.56 1.13
N GLY A 302 15.46 5.25 0.39
CA GLY A 302 14.24 5.85 0.94
C GLY A 302 14.47 7.02 1.92
N LEU A 303 13.42 7.39 2.63
CA LEU A 303 13.39 8.50 3.59
C LEU A 303 12.77 8.04 4.91
N VAL A 304 13.49 8.21 6.02
CA VAL A 304 12.96 8.03 7.37
C VAL A 304 13.06 9.33 8.15
N SER A 305 11.93 9.89 8.57
CA SER A 305 11.89 11.19 9.25
C SER A 305 11.35 11.06 10.66
N PHE A 306 12.16 11.48 11.62
CA PHE A 306 11.85 11.72 13.03
C PHE A 306 11.86 13.23 13.34
N GLY A 307 11.59 14.09 12.34
CA GLY A 307 11.62 15.53 12.55
C GLY A 307 10.64 15.99 13.65
N ARG A 308 11.08 16.89 14.55
CA ARG A 308 10.27 17.41 15.67
C ARG A 308 9.66 16.33 16.58
N VAL A 309 10.22 15.11 16.57
CA VAL A 309 9.81 14.05 17.49
C VAL A 309 10.17 14.43 18.93
N THR A 310 9.36 14.00 19.89
CA THR A 310 9.69 14.14 21.32
C THR A 310 9.87 12.77 21.95
N PHE A 311 11.06 12.51 22.48
CA PHE A 311 11.37 11.38 23.36
C PHE A 311 11.41 11.89 24.80
N SER A 312 10.34 11.66 25.56
CA SER A 312 10.24 12.03 26.98
C SER A 312 10.29 10.81 27.91
N GLY A 313 10.20 9.61 27.34
CA GLY A 313 10.30 8.33 28.05
C GLY A 313 10.39 7.16 27.07
N GLY A 314 10.39 5.93 27.58
CA GLY A 314 10.54 4.73 26.74
C GLY A 314 11.96 4.53 26.20
N ALA A 315 12.11 3.64 25.22
CA ALA A 315 13.40 3.35 24.60
C ALA A 315 13.27 3.23 23.07
N VAL A 316 14.18 3.83 22.33
CA VAL A 316 14.34 3.61 20.89
C VAL A 316 15.73 3.02 20.64
N SER A 317 15.80 1.91 19.92
CA SER A 317 17.05 1.19 19.68
C SER A 317 17.28 0.98 18.20
N PHE A 318 18.39 1.48 17.67
CA PHE A 318 18.96 1.19 16.36
C PHE A 318 20.21 0.32 16.51
N TYR A 319 20.16 -0.65 17.43
CA TYR A 319 21.28 -1.54 17.69
C TYR A 319 21.68 -2.31 16.43
N ASP A 320 22.95 -2.29 16.06
CA ASP A 320 23.47 -2.96 14.85
C ASP A 320 22.79 -2.51 13.53
N ALA A 321 22.16 -1.33 13.54
CA ALA A 321 21.50 -0.78 12.37
C ALA A 321 22.54 -0.36 11.30
N THR A 322 22.26 -0.67 10.04
CA THR A 322 23.09 -0.26 8.90
C THR A 322 22.43 0.85 8.12
N PHE A 323 23.10 2.00 8.03
CA PHE A 323 22.69 3.17 7.27
C PHE A 323 23.63 3.39 6.06
N SER A 324 23.42 2.61 5.00
CA SER A 324 24.27 2.56 3.81
C SER A 324 23.74 3.39 2.62
N GLY A 325 22.52 3.93 2.72
CA GLY A 325 21.93 4.85 1.74
C GLY A 325 20.64 5.50 2.23
N GLY A 326 20.06 6.40 1.43
CA GLY A 326 18.84 7.13 1.80
C GLY A 326 19.09 8.29 2.76
N ARG A 327 18.00 8.79 3.38
CA ARG A 327 18.03 9.95 4.28
C ARG A 327 17.31 9.65 5.58
N VAL A 328 17.97 9.88 6.72
CA VAL A 328 17.38 9.76 8.06
C VAL A 328 17.47 11.10 8.78
N PHE A 329 16.33 11.65 9.20
CA PHE A 329 16.28 12.99 9.77
C PHE A 329 15.73 12.99 11.20
N PHE A 330 16.51 13.48 12.15
CA PHE A 330 16.12 13.79 13.53
C PHE A 330 16.08 15.30 13.76
N SER A 331 15.79 16.09 12.71
CA SER A 331 15.86 17.54 12.80
C SER A 331 14.85 18.10 13.81
N ILE A 332 15.33 18.93 14.74
CA ILE A 332 14.52 19.52 15.82
C ILE A 332 13.91 18.45 16.75
N ALA A 333 14.47 17.24 16.76
CA ALA A 333 14.07 16.20 17.71
C ALA A 333 14.43 16.60 19.14
N THR A 334 13.54 16.34 20.10
CA THR A 334 13.78 16.58 21.53
C THR A 334 13.97 15.26 22.26
N PHE A 335 15.14 15.08 22.85
CA PHE A 335 15.49 13.96 23.74
C PHE A 335 15.54 14.50 25.17
N SER A 336 14.42 14.36 25.89
CA SER A 336 14.22 14.87 27.26
C SER A 336 14.16 13.76 28.32
N GLY A 337 14.04 12.50 27.90
CA GLY A 337 13.97 11.33 28.78
C GLY A 337 14.06 10.03 27.98
N GLY A 338 14.06 8.89 28.68
CA GLY A 338 14.19 7.59 28.05
C GLY A 338 15.61 7.29 27.54
N MET A 339 15.71 6.35 26.60
CA MET A 339 16.99 5.91 26.04
C MET A 339 16.91 5.81 24.51
N VAL A 340 17.86 6.41 23.81
CA VAL A 340 18.00 6.28 22.35
C VAL A 340 19.38 5.72 22.03
N GLY A 341 19.43 4.49 21.54
CA GLY A 341 20.68 3.78 21.24
C GLY A 341 20.89 3.63 19.75
N PHE A 342 22.11 3.88 19.30
CA PHE A 342 22.67 3.59 17.99
C PHE A 342 23.93 2.71 18.16
N ASP A 343 23.98 1.92 19.22
CA ASP A 343 25.16 1.12 19.54
C ASP A 343 25.42 0.11 18.43
N HIS A 344 26.68 -0.03 18.03
CA HIS A 344 27.12 -0.88 16.91
C HIS A 344 26.55 -0.47 15.54
N ALA A 345 25.85 0.66 15.44
CA ALA A 345 25.30 1.12 14.18
C ALA A 345 26.41 1.53 13.20
N THR A 346 26.21 1.25 11.91
CA THR A 346 27.14 1.60 10.84
C THR A 346 26.54 2.67 9.94
N PHE A 347 27.24 3.81 9.79
CA PHE A 347 26.86 4.93 8.93
C PHE A 347 27.82 5.02 7.74
N SER A 348 27.44 4.46 6.58
CA SER A 348 28.37 4.20 5.46
C SER A 348 27.92 4.72 4.08
N GLY A 349 26.96 5.64 4.03
CA GLY A 349 26.52 6.25 2.75
C GLY A 349 25.16 6.97 2.80
N SER A 350 24.57 7.08 3.98
CA SER A 350 23.31 7.78 4.23
C SER A 350 23.57 9.21 4.72
N THR A 351 22.63 10.11 4.42
CA THR A 351 22.59 11.41 5.11
C THR A 351 21.80 11.25 6.41
N VAL A 352 22.46 11.46 7.55
CA VAL A 352 21.81 11.45 8.87
C VAL A 352 21.95 12.83 9.50
N SER A 353 20.82 13.50 9.78
CA SER A 353 20.85 14.85 10.37
C SER A 353 20.19 14.90 11.72
N PHE A 354 20.93 15.40 12.71
CA PHE A 354 20.43 15.81 14.03
C PHE A 354 20.32 17.33 14.13
N GLN A 355 20.11 18.02 13.00
CA GLN A 355 20.09 19.48 12.98
C GLN A 355 19.07 20.06 13.97
N GLY A 356 19.50 20.95 14.85
CA GLY A 356 18.63 21.59 15.85
C GLY A 356 18.08 20.63 16.91
N ALA A 357 18.58 19.38 16.96
CA ALA A 357 18.13 18.42 17.96
C ALA A 357 18.56 18.87 19.37
N THR A 358 17.67 18.68 20.34
CA THR A 358 17.91 19.05 21.73
C THR A 358 18.05 17.80 22.59
N PHE A 359 19.23 17.60 23.16
CA PHE A 359 19.54 16.59 24.16
C PHE A 359 19.49 17.25 25.54
N SER A 360 18.34 17.13 26.22
CA SER A 360 18.04 17.79 27.50
C SER A 360 17.81 16.82 28.66
N GLY A 361 17.65 15.52 28.38
CA GLY A 361 17.51 14.46 29.37
C GLY A 361 17.48 13.06 28.74
N GLY A 362 17.64 12.00 29.56
CA GLY A 362 17.73 10.62 29.08
C GLY A 362 19.17 10.19 28.70
N ARG A 363 19.30 9.06 28.00
CA ARG A 363 20.59 8.53 27.54
C ARG A 363 20.60 8.35 26.03
N VAL A 364 21.54 8.98 25.35
CA VAL A 364 21.82 8.75 23.93
C VAL A 364 23.16 8.03 23.79
N ARG A 365 23.19 6.92 23.06
CA ARG A 365 24.41 6.12 22.90
C ARG A 365 24.70 5.87 21.44
N PHE A 366 25.95 6.05 21.05
CA PHE A 366 26.53 5.70 19.76
C PHE A 366 27.73 4.78 20.00
N ASN A 367 27.65 3.92 21.03
CA ASN A 367 28.82 3.16 21.45
C ASN A 367 29.16 2.11 20.40
N ASP A 368 30.45 2.00 20.09
CA ASP A 368 30.97 1.12 19.05
C ASP A 368 30.36 1.37 17.65
N ALA A 369 29.74 2.55 17.44
CA ALA A 369 29.21 2.94 16.14
C ALA A 369 30.34 3.31 15.17
N THR A 370 30.13 3.04 13.88
CA THR A 370 31.11 3.33 12.81
C THR A 370 30.61 4.47 11.94
N PHE A 371 31.39 5.55 11.86
CA PHE A 371 31.08 6.74 11.05
C PHE A 371 32.03 6.81 9.84
N SER A 372 31.61 6.27 8.69
CA SER A 372 32.48 6.18 7.49
C SER A 372 32.50 7.45 6.63
N SER A 373 31.65 8.44 6.92
CA SER A 373 31.60 9.72 6.20
C SER A 373 31.17 10.87 7.11
N ASP A 374 31.35 12.11 6.65
CA ASP A 374 30.90 13.35 7.30
C ASP A 374 29.39 13.63 7.11
N MET A 375 28.65 12.72 6.49
CA MET A 375 27.21 12.88 6.20
C MET A 375 26.31 12.76 7.44
N VAL A 376 26.89 12.46 8.62
CA VAL A 376 26.20 12.54 9.90
C VAL A 376 26.46 13.93 10.49
N GLY A 377 25.41 14.76 10.61
CA GLY A 377 25.55 16.16 11.02
C GLY A 377 24.78 16.53 12.30
N PHE A 378 25.40 17.37 13.13
CA PHE A 378 24.88 17.89 14.41
C PHE A 378 24.72 19.42 14.44
N ASN A 379 24.55 20.05 13.27
CA ASN A 379 24.35 21.49 13.14
C ASN A 379 23.30 22.02 14.13
N ASP A 380 23.63 23.07 14.90
CA ASP A 380 22.72 23.68 15.89
C ASP A 380 22.18 22.70 16.96
N ALA A 381 22.76 21.51 17.12
CA ALA A 381 22.36 20.57 18.15
C ALA A 381 22.73 21.12 19.54
N THR A 382 21.82 20.97 20.50
CA THR A 382 21.99 21.50 21.85
C THR A 382 22.15 20.35 22.84
N PHE A 383 23.27 20.33 23.58
CA PHE A 383 23.53 19.40 24.67
C PHE A 383 23.35 20.12 26.01
N SER A 384 22.17 20.02 26.59
CA SER A 384 21.76 20.77 27.80
C SER A 384 21.38 19.88 28.99
N GLY A 385 21.38 18.55 28.83
CA GLY A 385 21.14 17.57 29.88
C GLY A 385 21.06 16.13 29.33
N GLY A 386 21.05 15.12 30.21
CA GLY A 386 21.17 13.71 29.82
C GLY A 386 22.59 13.32 29.43
N THR A 387 22.85 12.03 29.21
CA THR A 387 24.19 11.52 28.84
C THR A 387 24.25 11.19 27.36
N VAL A 388 25.28 11.65 26.66
CA VAL A 388 25.55 11.27 25.26
C VAL A 388 26.90 10.57 25.21
N SER A 389 26.93 9.29 24.85
CA SER A 389 28.15 8.50 24.80
C SER A 389 28.46 8.07 23.38
N PHE A 390 29.71 8.28 22.96
CA PHE A 390 30.29 7.79 21.71
C PHE A 390 31.43 6.81 22.02
N ASN A 391 31.40 6.12 23.17
CA ASN A 391 32.51 5.24 23.57
C ASN A 391 32.75 4.14 22.55
N GLY A 392 34.01 3.93 22.16
CA GLY A 392 34.36 2.93 21.15
C GLY A 392 33.93 3.29 19.72
N ALA A 393 33.28 4.44 19.49
CA ALA A 393 32.95 4.88 18.15
C ALA A 393 34.21 5.08 17.30
N THR A 394 34.14 4.71 16.03
CA THR A 394 35.27 4.76 15.09
C THR A 394 34.93 5.57 13.84
N GLY A 395 35.96 5.94 13.07
CA GLY A 395 35.82 6.71 11.84
C GLY A 395 35.92 8.22 12.05
N VAL A 396 35.31 8.98 11.14
CA VAL A 396 35.40 10.45 11.11
C VAL A 396 34.43 11.04 12.15
N PRO A 397 34.84 12.05 12.94
CA PRO A 397 33.90 12.73 13.83
C PRO A 397 32.72 13.30 13.04
N PRO A 398 31.46 13.11 13.50
CA PRO A 398 30.30 13.69 12.84
C PRO A 398 30.42 15.21 12.63
N HIS A 399 29.89 15.69 11.52
CA HIS A 399 29.98 17.09 11.12
C HIS A 399 29.30 18.00 12.15
N GLU A 400 29.98 19.11 12.51
CA GLU A 400 29.58 20.08 13.54
C GLU A 400 29.40 19.53 14.97
N LEU A 401 29.75 18.25 15.25
CA LEU A 401 29.61 17.69 16.60
C LEU A 401 30.47 18.43 17.63
N LEU A 402 31.76 18.63 17.34
CA LEU A 402 32.67 19.29 18.29
C LEU A 402 32.27 20.76 18.55
N ALA A 403 31.76 21.45 17.53
CA ALA A 403 31.24 22.80 17.67
C ALA A 403 29.97 22.84 18.54
N ALA A 404 29.05 21.89 18.31
CA ALA A 404 27.79 21.78 19.05
C ALA A 404 28.00 21.39 20.53
N VAL A 405 28.96 20.50 20.81
CA VAL A 405 29.33 20.09 22.18
C VAL A 405 30.04 21.23 22.92
N GLY A 406 30.81 22.04 22.20
CA GLY A 406 31.55 23.17 22.75
C GLY A 406 32.82 22.75 23.49
N THR A 407 33.55 23.76 23.99
CA THR A 407 34.76 23.58 24.81
C THR A 407 34.64 24.37 26.12
N PRO A 408 34.91 23.74 27.30
CA PRO A 408 35.26 22.34 27.49
C PRO A 408 34.08 21.40 27.20
N VAL A 409 34.39 20.17 26.80
CA VAL A 409 33.37 19.12 26.59
C VAL A 409 32.61 18.89 27.91
N PRO A 410 31.28 18.94 27.93
CA PRO A 410 30.49 18.65 29.13
C PRO A 410 30.76 17.24 29.65
N ALA A 411 30.80 17.05 30.98
CA ALA A 411 31.03 15.72 31.59
C ALA A 411 29.95 14.68 31.25
N THR A 412 28.83 15.13 30.71
CA THR A 412 27.74 14.28 30.23
C THR A 412 27.92 13.79 28.80
N VAL A 413 28.95 14.27 28.09
CA VAL A 413 29.29 13.88 26.71
C VAL A 413 30.62 13.12 26.72
N GLU A 414 30.60 11.87 26.29
CA GLU A 414 31.79 11.02 26.18
C GLU A 414 32.18 10.89 24.72
N LEU A 415 33.39 11.37 24.35
CA LEU A 415 33.92 11.34 22.99
C LEU A 415 35.15 10.42 22.90
N PRO A 416 35.35 9.69 21.78
CA PRO A 416 36.59 8.97 21.51
C PRO A 416 37.81 9.88 21.56
N GLY A 417 38.89 9.43 22.22
CA GLY A 417 40.14 10.21 22.30
C GLY A 417 40.74 10.54 20.93
N ILE A 418 40.48 9.70 19.92
CA ILE A 418 40.90 9.93 18.52
C ILE A 418 40.25 11.17 17.88
N TRP A 419 39.05 11.56 18.33
CA TRP A 419 38.35 12.75 17.81
C TRP A 419 38.77 14.04 18.50
N LEU A 420 39.43 13.92 19.66
CA LEU A 420 39.93 15.05 20.45
C LEU A 420 41.40 15.38 20.16
N SER A 421 42.08 14.55 19.38
CA SER A 421 43.49 14.74 19.04
C SER A 421 43.61 15.56 17.75
N PRO A 422 44.24 16.75 17.76
CA PRO A 422 44.58 17.43 16.52
C PRO A 422 45.65 16.60 15.80
N ASP A 423 45.36 16.21 14.56
CA ASP A 423 46.29 15.45 13.70
C ASP A 423 47.66 16.17 13.65
N PRO A 424 48.79 15.51 13.94
CA PRO A 424 50.09 16.14 13.83
C PRO A 424 50.39 16.38 12.34
N GLN A 425 50.35 17.65 11.93
CA GLN A 425 50.86 18.09 10.63
C GLN A 425 52.22 17.43 10.36
N PRO A 426 52.43 16.79 9.19
CA PRO A 426 53.76 16.34 8.83
C PRO A 426 54.65 17.58 8.67
N GLN A 427 55.66 17.72 9.53
CA GLN A 427 56.74 18.67 9.30
C GLN A 427 57.49 18.21 8.06
N GLU A 428 57.28 18.88 6.93
CA GLU A 428 58.23 18.87 5.82
C GLU A 428 59.54 19.46 6.34
N GLY A 429 60.57 18.63 6.37
CA GLY A 429 61.96 18.98 6.70
C GLY A 429 62.88 18.63 5.54
#